data_AF-A0A2S7TY99-F1
#
_entry.id   AF-A0A2S7TY99-F1
#
_cell.length_a   1.000
_cell.length_b   1.000
_cell.length_c   1.000
_cell.angle_alpha   90.00
_cell.angle_beta   90.00
_cell.angle_gamma   90.00
#
_symmetry.space_group_name_H-M   'P 1'
#
loop_
_entity.id
_entity.type
_entity.pdbx_description
1 polymer ?
#
loop_
_entity_poly.entity_id
_entity_poly.type
_entity_poly.pdbx_seq_one_letter_code
_entity_poly.pdbx_strand_id
1 'polypeptide(L)'
;MQEKADLKPTAHILIRGQYAVKDKEVLSPDVPASLPPMTAEMPRNRLGLGMWLSEPSNPLPARVTVNRYWYYLFGNGIVESTNDFGVMGARPSHPKLLDWLASDFVENGWDFHLLLKTIVTSSTYRQSATFTD
;
A
#
# COMPACT_ATOMS: atom_id res chain seq x y z
N MET A 1 -12.92 1.30 15.50
CA MET A 1 -12.12 2.38 16.12
C MET A 1 -12.79 3.70 15.78
N GLN A 2 -13.39 4.40 16.74
CA GLN A 2 -13.93 5.74 16.54
C GLN A 2 -12.87 6.77 16.92
N GLU A 3 -12.77 7.83 16.13
CA GLU A 3 -11.90 8.97 16.44
C GLU A 3 -12.54 9.81 17.55
N LYS A 4 -11.74 10.29 18.50
CA LYS A 4 -12.25 11.12 19.60
C LYS A 4 -12.44 12.55 19.09
N ALA A 5 -13.69 12.97 18.91
CA ALA A 5 -14.05 14.28 18.36
C ALA A 5 -13.51 15.47 19.18
N ASP A 6 -13.33 15.29 20.49
CA ASP A 6 -13.00 16.39 21.40
C ASP A 6 -11.48 16.64 21.56
N LEU A 7 -10.63 15.82 20.94
CA LEU A 7 -9.18 15.89 21.07
C LEU A 7 -8.54 16.14 19.71
N LYS A 8 -7.85 17.28 19.56
CA LYS A 8 -6.99 17.53 18.40
C LYS A 8 -5.66 16.77 18.58
N PRO A 9 -5.29 15.85 17.68
CA PRO A 9 -4.01 15.18 17.77
C PRO A 9 -2.88 16.17 17.49
N THR A 10 -1.89 16.23 18.37
CA THR A 10 -0.73 17.12 18.28
C THR A 10 0.55 16.34 18.53
N ALA A 11 1.62 16.69 17.83
CA ALA A 11 2.95 16.13 18.03
C ALA A 11 4.01 17.23 18.23
N HIS A 12 5.12 16.91 18.88
CA HIS A 12 6.26 17.81 19.00
C HIS A 12 7.45 17.27 18.21
N ILE A 13 8.24 18.16 17.63
CA ILE A 13 9.56 17.80 17.10
C ILE A 13 10.48 17.47 18.27
N LEU A 14 11.20 16.36 18.20
CA LEU A 14 12.17 15.95 19.21
C LEU A 14 13.57 16.44 18.81
N ILE A 15 14.21 17.23 19.66
CA ILE A 15 15.55 17.76 19.36
C ILE A 15 16.54 16.61 19.40
N ARG A 16 17.14 16.31 18.24
CA ARG A 16 18.06 15.18 18.04
C ARG A 16 17.43 13.82 18.44
N GLY A 17 16.11 13.69 18.34
CA GLY A 17 15.38 12.49 18.72
C GLY A 17 15.28 12.23 20.24
N GLN A 18 15.72 13.17 21.09
CA GLN A 18 15.60 13.01 22.53
C GLN A 18 14.16 13.24 22.99
N TYR A 19 13.52 12.21 23.53
CA TYR A 19 12.11 12.26 23.96
C TYR A 19 11.81 13.35 24.99
N ALA A 20 12.76 13.59 25.90
CA ALA A 20 12.62 14.60 26.96
C ALA A 20 12.80 16.04 26.44
N VAL A 21 13.48 16.22 25.30
CA VAL A 21 13.80 17.54 24.73
C VAL A 21 12.91 17.80 23.52
N LYS A 22 11.79 18.46 23.77
CA LYS A 22 10.80 18.83 22.75
C LYS A 22 11.08 20.24 22.24
N ASP A 23 10.93 20.43 20.94
CA ASP A 23 10.83 21.76 20.36
C ASP A 23 9.56 22.46 20.89
N LYS A 24 9.58 23.79 20.89
CA LYS A 24 8.42 24.63 21.19
C LYS A 24 7.35 24.50 20.11
N GLU A 25 7.74 24.14 18.89
CA GLU A 25 6.80 23.94 17.79
C GLU A 25 5.92 22.70 18.02
N VAL A 26 4.60 22.91 17.93
CA VAL A 26 3.58 21.86 17.96
C VAL A 26 3.08 21.65 16.54
N LEU A 27 3.23 20.43 16.04
CA LEU A 27 2.79 20.03 14.72
C LEU A 27 1.32 19.61 14.74
N SER A 28 0.57 20.07 13.74
CA SER A 28 -0.74 19.54 13.37
C SER A 28 -0.59 18.30 12.47
N PRO A 29 -1.63 17.45 12.37
CA PRO A 29 -1.60 16.28 11.49
C PRO A 29 -1.46 16.71 10.02
N ASP A 30 -0.41 16.23 9.37
CA ASP A 30 -0.20 16.37 7.93
C ASP A 30 0.78 15.29 7.44
N VAL A 31 1.03 15.26 6.13
CA VAL A 31 2.01 14.38 5.50
C VAL A 31 3.41 15.02 5.43
N PRO A 32 4.50 14.24 5.40
CA PRO A 32 5.83 14.77 5.20
C PRO A 32 5.93 15.62 3.93
N ALA A 33 6.60 16.77 4.00
CA ALA A 33 6.75 17.70 2.87
C ALA A 33 7.51 17.12 1.66
N SER A 34 8.22 16.01 1.84
CA SER A 34 8.88 15.27 0.75
C SER A 34 7.94 14.36 -0.05
N LEU A 35 6.71 14.16 0.43
CA LEU A 35 5.68 13.36 -0.22
C LEU A 35 4.61 14.26 -0.84
N PRO A 36 3.78 13.74 -1.76
CA PRO A 36 2.67 14.51 -2.32
C PRO A 36 1.76 15.04 -1.21
N PRO A 37 1.32 16.31 -1.28
CA PRO A 37 0.50 16.90 -0.24
C PRO A 37 -0.89 16.27 -0.20
N MET A 38 -1.51 16.25 0.98
CA MET A 38 -2.95 15.94 1.10
C MET A 38 -3.78 17.12 0.57
N THR A 39 -4.80 16.85 -0.24
CA THR A 39 -5.70 17.90 -0.75
C THR A 39 -6.54 18.53 0.36
N ALA A 40 -7.19 19.66 0.08
CA ALA A 40 -7.98 20.39 1.07
C ALA A 40 -9.28 19.65 1.44
N GLU A 41 -9.77 18.79 0.55
CA GLU A 41 -10.99 17.99 0.72
C GLU A 41 -10.77 16.81 1.69
N MET A 42 -9.51 16.40 1.91
CA MET A 42 -9.16 15.30 2.80
C MET A 42 -9.10 15.79 4.26
N PRO A 43 -9.91 15.22 5.18
CA PRO A 43 -9.86 15.61 6.58
C PRO A 43 -8.48 15.29 7.19
N ARG A 44 -7.96 16.17 8.05
CA ARG A 44 -6.65 16.00 8.70
C ARG A 44 -6.72 15.04 9.88
N ASN A 45 -7.07 13.81 9.56
CA ASN A 45 -7.34 12.75 10.50
C ASN A 45 -7.07 11.38 9.86
N ARG A 46 -7.42 10.30 10.55
CA ARG A 46 -7.18 8.94 10.05
C ARG A 46 -7.91 8.62 8.75
N LEU A 47 -9.11 9.17 8.57
CA LEU A 47 -9.90 8.95 7.36
C LEU A 47 -9.20 9.58 6.16
N GLY A 48 -8.77 10.85 6.28
CA GLY A 48 -8.06 11.50 5.19
C GLY A 48 -6.70 10.88 4.91
N LEU A 49 -5.99 10.39 5.92
CA LEU A 49 -4.77 9.59 5.70
C LEU A 49 -5.08 8.33 4.87
N GLY A 50 -6.20 7.65 5.17
CA GLY A 50 -6.67 6.51 4.39
C GLY A 50 -6.94 6.89 2.93
N MET A 51 -7.69 7.97 2.70
CA MET A 51 -7.98 8.49 1.37
C MET A 51 -6.69 8.82 0.59
N TRP A 52 -5.77 9.56 1.22
CA TRP A 52 -4.48 9.92 0.64
C TRP A 52 -3.61 8.71 0.29
N LEU A 53 -3.59 7.69 1.17
CA LEU A 53 -2.86 6.45 0.89
C LEU A 53 -3.44 5.71 -0.30
N SER A 54 -4.77 5.64 -0.43
CA SER A 54 -5.48 4.93 -1.51
C SER A 54 -5.75 5.76 -2.76
N GLU A 55 -5.22 6.98 -2.85
CA GLU A 55 -5.41 7.86 -4.00
C GLU A 55 -4.98 7.15 -5.31
N PRO A 56 -5.74 7.22 -6.41
CA PRO A 56 -5.38 6.54 -7.66
C PRO A 56 -4.00 6.94 -8.23
N SER A 57 -3.52 8.14 -7.90
CA SER A 57 -2.17 8.59 -8.28
C SER A 57 -1.05 7.88 -7.50
N ASN A 58 -1.38 7.18 -6.41
CA ASN A 58 -0.44 6.38 -5.63
C ASN A 58 -0.52 4.89 -6.07
N PRO A 59 0.43 4.41 -6.89
CA PRO A 59 0.37 3.04 -7.41
C PRO A 59 0.82 1.98 -6.39
N LEU A 60 1.49 2.39 -5.30
CA LEU A 60 2.16 1.46 -4.38
C LEU A 60 1.21 0.55 -3.61
N PRO A 61 0.13 1.03 -2.96
CA PRO A 61 -0.71 0.16 -2.14
C PRO A 61 -1.34 -0.95 -2.98
N ALA A 62 -1.84 -0.63 -4.18
CA ALA A 62 -2.41 -1.64 -5.08
C ALA A 62 -1.38 -2.71 -5.48
N ARG A 63 -0.16 -2.31 -5.89
CA ARG A 63 0.92 -3.24 -6.24
C ARG A 63 1.32 -4.14 -5.06
N VAL A 64 1.46 -3.56 -3.87
CA VAL A 64 1.81 -4.30 -2.65
C VAL A 64 0.72 -5.31 -2.30
N THR A 65 -0.55 -4.89 -2.35
CA THR A 65 -1.70 -5.76 -2.07
C THR A 65 -1.78 -6.91 -3.06
N VAL A 66 -1.77 -6.62 -4.37
CA VAL A 66 -1.80 -7.65 -5.42
C VAL A 66 -0.66 -8.64 -5.25
N ASN A 67 0.58 -8.16 -5.06
CA ASN A 67 1.73 -9.04 -4.89
C ASN A 67 1.60 -9.94 -3.66
N ARG A 68 0.96 -9.45 -2.59
CA ARG A 68 0.73 -10.25 -1.37
C ARG A 68 -0.24 -11.40 -1.61
N TYR A 69 -1.34 -11.15 -2.32
CA TYR A 69 -2.28 -12.21 -2.69
C TYR A 69 -1.69 -13.17 -3.71
N TRP A 70 -0.90 -12.67 -4.66
CA TRP A 70 -0.12 -13.51 -5.56
C TRP A 70 0.81 -14.44 -4.78
N TYR A 71 1.57 -13.90 -3.83
CA TYR A 71 2.44 -14.69 -2.95
C TYR A 71 1.66 -15.76 -2.16
N TYR A 72 0.49 -15.44 -1.61
CA TYR A 72 -0.33 -16.43 -0.90
C TYR A 72 -0.81 -17.58 -1.79
N LEU A 73 -1.03 -17.33 -3.08
CA LEU A 73 -1.51 -18.34 -4.03
C LEU A 73 -0.37 -19.17 -4.65
N PHE A 74 0.78 -18.56 -4.93
CA PHE A 74 1.89 -19.19 -5.65
C PHE A 74 3.11 -19.53 -4.77
N GLY A 75 3.13 -19.09 -3.51
CA GLY A 75 4.27 -19.26 -2.59
C GLY A 75 5.46 -18.34 -2.86
N ASN A 76 5.49 -17.66 -4.00
CA ASN A 76 6.45 -16.60 -4.32
C ASN A 76 5.72 -15.38 -4.90
N GLY A 77 6.16 -14.17 -4.53
CA GLY A 77 5.62 -12.93 -5.07
C GLY A 77 6.15 -12.64 -6.48
N ILE A 78 5.44 -11.80 -7.23
CA ILE A 78 6.00 -11.18 -8.45
C ILE A 78 7.22 -10.33 -8.05
N VAL A 79 7.12 -9.62 -6.93
CA VAL A 79 8.22 -9.07 -6.15
C VAL A 79 8.49 -10.03 -4.99
N GLU A 80 9.64 -10.70 -5.01
CA GLU A 80 10.02 -11.72 -4.02
C GLU A 80 10.12 -11.14 -2.60
N SER A 81 10.66 -9.93 -2.46
CA SER A 81 10.70 -9.18 -1.21
C SER A 81 9.33 -8.61 -0.86
N THR A 82 8.38 -9.47 -0.49
CA THR A 82 6.98 -9.08 -0.28
C THR A 82 6.82 -7.85 0.64
N ASN A 83 7.68 -7.71 1.66
CA ASN A 83 7.67 -6.63 2.64
C ASN A 83 8.46 -5.37 2.25
N ASP A 84 9.15 -5.34 1.10
CA ASP A 84 9.92 -4.18 0.65
C ASP A 84 9.76 -3.96 -0.85
N PHE A 85 9.08 -2.86 -1.20
CA PHE A 85 8.89 -2.35 -2.57
C PHE A 85 9.77 -1.14 -2.87
N GLY A 86 10.67 -0.79 -1.94
CA GLY A 86 11.61 0.30 -2.05
C GLY A 86 12.94 -0.13 -2.66
N VAL A 87 13.97 0.67 -2.40
CA VAL A 87 15.31 0.52 -3.04
C VAL A 87 16.01 -0.78 -2.64
N MET A 88 15.74 -1.30 -1.44
CA MET A 88 16.32 -2.54 -0.94
C MET A 88 15.48 -3.78 -1.34
N GLY A 89 14.32 -3.57 -1.95
CA GLY A 89 13.45 -4.62 -2.46
C GLY A 89 13.97 -5.23 -3.77
N ALA A 90 13.59 -6.48 -4.01
CA ALA A 90 13.75 -7.13 -5.30
C ALA A 90 12.94 -6.42 -6.38
N ARG A 91 13.44 -6.43 -7.62
CA ARG A 91 12.65 -5.94 -8.75
C ARG A 91 11.55 -6.94 -9.09
N PRO A 92 10.39 -6.48 -9.59
CA PRO A 92 9.35 -7.38 -10.05
C PRO A 92 9.86 -8.25 -11.19
N SER A 93 9.67 -9.56 -11.09
CA SER A 93 9.98 -10.53 -12.15
C SER A 93 9.16 -10.26 -13.42
N HIS A 94 7.90 -9.86 -13.24
CA HIS A 94 6.94 -9.57 -14.31
C HIS A 94 6.27 -8.21 -14.08
N PRO A 95 6.96 -7.08 -14.35
CA PRO A 95 6.47 -5.73 -14.02
C PRO A 95 5.14 -5.40 -14.71
N LYS A 96 4.99 -5.74 -15.99
CA LYS A 96 3.75 -5.46 -16.74
C LYS A 96 2.54 -6.22 -16.17
N LEU A 97 2.76 -7.44 -15.68
CA LEU A 97 1.69 -8.23 -15.06
C LEU A 97 1.27 -7.61 -13.73
N LEU A 98 2.24 -7.21 -12.89
CA LEU A 98 1.96 -6.54 -11.63
C LEU A 98 1.21 -5.23 -11.85
N ASP A 99 1.65 -4.43 -12.83
CA ASP A 99 1.03 -3.16 -13.16
C ASP A 99 -0.40 -3.35 -13.68
N TRP A 100 -0.61 -4.35 -14.54
CA TRP A 100 -1.94 -4.69 -15.04
C TRP A 100 -2.89 -5.14 -13.92
N LEU A 101 -2.47 -6.10 -13.08
CA LEU A 101 -3.29 -6.56 -11.95
C LEU A 101 -3.58 -5.45 -10.94
N ALA A 102 -2.62 -4.55 -10.68
CA ALA A 102 -2.80 -3.44 -9.77
C ALA A 102 -3.77 -2.39 -10.34
N SER A 103 -3.69 -2.07 -11.64
CA SER A 103 -4.64 -1.18 -12.31
C SER A 103 -6.05 -1.76 -12.28
N ASP A 104 -6.19 -3.02 -12.70
CA ASP A 104 -7.48 -3.74 -12.69
C ASP A 104 -8.09 -3.78 -11.28
N PHE A 105 -7.28 -4.01 -10.25
CA PHE A 105 -7.76 -4.02 -8.88
C PHE A 105 -8.31 -2.66 -8.41
N VAL A 106 -7.65 -1.56 -8.77
CA VAL A 106 -8.12 -0.20 -8.43
C VAL A 106 -9.35 0.19 -9.25
N GLU A 107 -9.34 -0.08 -10.56
CA GLU A 107 -10.44 0.22 -11.49
C GLU A 107 -11.73 -0.51 -11.11
N ASN A 108 -11.62 -1.72 -10.56
CA ASN A 108 -12.76 -2.50 -10.05
C ASN A 108 -13.06 -2.23 -8.56
N GLY A 109 -12.62 -1.11 -8.01
CA GLY A 109 -13.03 -0.67 -6.67
C GLY A 109 -12.45 -1.50 -5.53
N TRP A 110 -11.23 -2.03 -5.68
CA TRP A 110 -10.54 -2.82 -4.67
C TRP A 110 -11.26 -4.13 -4.31
N ASP A 111 -11.95 -4.74 -5.28
CA ASP A 111 -12.66 -6.02 -5.10
C ASP A 111 -11.68 -7.21 -5.03
N PHE A 112 -11.50 -7.73 -3.81
CA PHE A 112 -10.66 -8.91 -3.56
C PHE A 112 -11.21 -10.19 -4.18
N HIS A 113 -12.54 -10.35 -4.24
CA HIS A 113 -13.14 -11.54 -4.83
C HIS A 113 -12.88 -11.56 -6.34
N LEU A 114 -12.97 -10.42 -7.01
CA LEU A 114 -12.61 -10.30 -8.42
C LEU A 114 -11.11 -10.55 -8.63
N LEU A 115 -10.23 -9.92 -7.84
CA LEU A 115 -8.78 -10.14 -7.93
C LEU A 115 -8.43 -11.63 -7.81
N LEU A 116 -8.94 -12.29 -6.77
CA LEU A 116 -8.71 -13.71 -6.54
C LEU A 116 -9.23 -14.54 -7.71
N LYS A 117 -10.47 -14.29 -8.16
CA LYS A 117 -11.07 -14.98 -9.31
C LYS A 117 -10.21 -14.82 -10.57
N THR A 118 -9.75 -13.61 -10.88
CA THR A 118 -8.86 -13.32 -12.01
C THR A 118 -7.58 -14.16 -11.93
N ILE A 119 -6.96 -14.25 -10.76
CA ILE A 119 -5.74 -15.04 -10.58
C ILE A 119 -6.03 -16.54 -10.69
N VAL A 120 -7.01 -17.08 -9.95
CA VAL A 120 -7.24 -18.54 -9.90
C VAL A 120 -7.84 -19.11 -11.18
N THR A 121 -8.46 -18.28 -12.01
CA THR A 121 -8.96 -18.66 -13.34
C THR A 121 -7.95 -18.39 -14.46
N SER A 122 -6.79 -17.82 -14.15
CA SER A 122 -5.72 -17.62 -15.14
C SER A 122 -5.19 -18.94 -15.69
N SER A 123 -4.57 -18.90 -16.87
CA SER A 123 -3.84 -20.06 -17.40
C SER A 123 -2.66 -20.42 -16.51
N THR A 124 -1.97 -19.42 -15.95
CA THR A 124 -0.83 -19.59 -15.04
C THR A 124 -1.19 -20.41 -13.81
N TYR A 125 -2.30 -20.09 -13.13
CA TYR A 125 -2.71 -20.83 -11.93
C TYR A 125 -3.22 -22.24 -12.26
N ARG A 126 -3.83 -22.42 -13.44
CA ARG A 126 -4.39 -23.70 -13.90
C ARG A 126 -3.40 -24.60 -14.64
N GLN A 127 -2.10 -24.28 -14.63
CA GLN A 127 -1.11 -25.14 -15.27
C GLN A 127 -1.11 -26.52 -14.60
N SER A 128 -1.23 -27.57 -15.41
CA SER A 128 -1.16 -28.95 -14.96
C SER A 128 0.29 -29.30 -14.60
N ALA A 129 0.49 -29.85 -13.40
CA ALA A 129 1.76 -30.44 -12.99
C ALA A 129 1.90 -31.88 -13.49
N THR A 130 1.52 -32.15 -14.74
CA THR A 130 1.75 -33.45 -15.38
C THR A 130 3.24 -33.59 -15.63
N PHE A 131 3.90 -34.35 -14.76
CA PHE A 131 5.26 -34.83 -14.97
C PHE A 131 5.19 -35.94 -16.01
N THR A 132 5.90 -35.79 -17.12
CA THR A 132 6.10 -36.88 -18.09
C THR A 132 7.37 -37.60 -17.69
N ASP A 133 7.25 -38.88 -17.32
CA ASP A 133 8.38 -39.78 -17.00
C ASP A 133 9.24 -40.10 -18.24
#